data_AF-A0A2K3NIH3-F1
#
_entry.id   AF-A0A2K3NIH3-F1
#
_cell.length_a   1.000
_cell.length_b   1.000
_cell.length_c   1.000
_cell.angle_alpha   90.00
_cell.angle_beta   90.00
_cell.angle_gamma   90.00
#
_symmetry.space_group_name_H-M   'P 1'
#
loop_
_entity.id
_entity.type
_entity.pdbx_description
1 polymer ?
#
loop_
_entity_poly.entity_id
_entity_poly.type
_entity_poly.pdbx_seq_one_letter_code
_entity_poly.pdbx_strand_id
1 'polypeptide(L)'
;ELSQLCDIVVEPLRDRIVTSLLQASLDGLLRVILDGGPSRVFFPGDAKLLEEDLEALKEFFISGGDGLPRGVVENQVARVRLVIKLHGYETRELIEDLKSASGLEMQGGKGKLGADSKTLLRILCHRSDSEASQFLKKQYKIPKSSA
;
A
#
# COMPACT_ATOMS: atom_id res chain seq x y z
N GLU A 1 0.24 -8.26 25.63
CA GLU A 1 -0.74 -7.74 24.66
C GLU A 1 -0.78 -6.22 24.72
N LEU A 2 -1.32 -5.53 23.70
CA LEU A 2 -1.34 -4.05 23.66
C LEU A 2 -1.98 -3.44 24.93
N SER A 3 -3.01 -4.11 25.46
CA SER A 3 -3.66 -3.81 26.75
C SER A 3 -2.67 -3.70 27.92
N GLN A 4 -1.77 -4.67 28.08
CA GLN A 4 -0.77 -4.67 29.16
C GLN A 4 0.19 -3.49 29.06
N LEU A 5 0.53 -3.05 27.85
CA LEU A 5 1.36 -1.86 27.65
C LEU A 5 0.59 -0.59 28.05
N CYS A 6 -0.70 -0.53 27.73
CA CYS A 6 -1.57 0.58 28.11
C CYS A 6 -1.75 0.70 29.63
N ASP A 7 -1.76 -0.42 30.35
CA ASP A 7 -1.95 -0.45 31.81
C ASP A 7 -0.73 0.09 32.60
N ILE A 8 0.47 0.04 32.01
CA ILE A 8 1.74 0.40 32.68
C ILE A 8 2.14 1.85 32.38
N VAL A 9 1.58 2.46 31.32
CA VAL A 9 2.04 3.73 30.78
C VAL A 9 1.03 4.84 31.04
N VAL A 10 1.51 6.00 31.51
CA VAL A 10 0.64 7.19 31.66
C VAL A 10 0.01 7.61 30.33
N GLU A 11 -1.24 8.04 30.39
CA GLU A 11 -2.13 8.18 29.22
C GLU A 11 -1.53 8.95 28.03
N PRO A 12 -0.87 10.12 28.21
CA PRO A 12 -0.27 10.84 27.09
C PRO A 12 0.93 10.12 26.45
N LEU A 13 1.62 9.27 27.21
CA LEU A 13 2.74 8.46 26.72
C LEU A 13 2.24 7.17 26.05
N ARG A 14 1.11 6.62 26.51
CA ARG A 14 0.43 5.47 25.89
C ARG A 14 0.09 5.80 24.44
N ASP A 15 -0.67 6.87 24.21
CA ASP A 15 -1.15 7.22 22.87
C ASP A 15 0.02 7.46 21.89
N ARG A 16 1.13 8.04 22.37
CA ARG A 16 2.35 8.21 21.56
C ARG A 16 2.96 6.88 21.16
N ILE A 17 3.16 5.97 22.12
CA ILE A 17 3.77 4.66 21.86
C ILE A 17 2.87 3.84 20.93
N VAL A 18 1.56 3.81 21.19
CA VAL A 18 0.59 3.06 20.38
C VAL A 18 0.48 3.66 18.97
N THR A 19 0.54 5.00 18.83
CA THR A 19 0.59 5.64 17.50
C THR A 19 1.86 5.26 16.74
N SER A 20 3.02 5.26 17.39
CA SER A 20 4.28 4.81 16.76
C SER A 20 4.23 3.33 16.37
N LEU A 21 3.59 2.48 17.18
CA LEU A 21 3.39 1.08 16.85
C LEU A 21 2.47 0.91 15.63
N LEU A 22 1.35 1.65 15.57
CA LEU A 22 0.47 1.69 14.40
C LEU A 22 1.23 2.10 13.13
N GLN A 23 2.03 3.17 13.22
CA GLN A 23 2.87 3.63 12.10
C GLN A 23 3.84 2.54 11.62
N ALA A 24 4.55 1.89 12.54
CA ALA A 24 5.47 0.80 12.21
C ALA A 24 4.74 -0.40 11.58
N SER A 25 3.55 -0.76 12.06
CA SER A 25 2.72 -1.81 11.47
C SER A 25 2.28 -1.47 10.04
N LEU A 26 1.85 -0.23 9.80
CA LEU A 26 1.44 0.24 8.48
C LEU A 26 2.61 0.32 7.49
N ASP A 27 3.78 0.77 7.95
CA ASP A 27 5.01 0.76 7.15
C ASP A 27 5.45 -0.67 6.82
N GLY A 28 5.30 -1.60 7.77
CA GLY A 28 5.52 -3.03 7.55
C GLY A 28 4.59 -3.59 6.47
N LEU A 29 3.30 -3.28 6.54
CA LEU A 29 2.31 -3.69 5.53
C LEU A 29 2.64 -3.11 4.15
N LEU A 30 2.95 -1.82 4.06
CA LEU A 30 3.37 -1.19 2.80
C LEU A 30 4.62 -1.84 2.21
N ARG A 31 5.60 -2.18 3.06
CA ARG A 31 6.81 -2.86 2.61
C ARG A 31 6.49 -4.24 2.04
N VAL A 32 5.57 -4.99 2.65
CA VAL A 32 5.13 -6.28 2.10
C VAL A 32 4.44 -6.10 0.74
N ILE A 33 3.59 -5.08 0.60
CA ILE A 33 2.78 -4.88 -0.61
C ILE A 33 3.61 -4.31 -1.78
N LEU A 34 4.53 -3.39 -1.50
CA LEU A 34 5.29 -2.66 -2.53
C LEU A 34 6.70 -3.18 -2.77
N ASP A 35 7.29 -3.83 -1.77
CA ASP A 35 8.72 -4.20 -1.76
C ASP A 35 8.91 -5.65 -1.21
N GLY A 36 7.90 -6.51 -1.37
CA GLY A 36 7.84 -7.86 -0.78
C GLY A 36 8.74 -8.91 -1.42
N GLY A 37 9.56 -8.53 -2.40
CA GLY A 37 10.44 -9.44 -3.15
C GLY A 37 9.71 -10.28 -4.23
N PRO A 38 10.47 -11.07 -5.01
CA PRO A 38 9.97 -11.73 -6.22
C PRO A 38 8.90 -12.80 -5.97
N SER A 39 8.83 -13.35 -4.75
CA SER A 39 7.81 -14.34 -4.37
C SER A 39 6.50 -13.71 -3.90
N ARG A 40 6.45 -12.38 -3.75
CA ARG A 40 5.23 -11.66 -3.40
C ARG A 40 4.55 -11.20 -4.69
N VAL A 41 3.38 -11.75 -4.96
CA VAL A 41 2.62 -11.45 -6.17
C VAL A 41 1.15 -11.24 -5.81
N PHE A 42 0.47 -10.33 -6.52
CA PHE A 42 -0.91 -9.94 -6.29
C PHE A 42 -1.74 -9.96 -7.57
N PHE A 43 -3.02 -10.30 -7.42
CA PHE A 43 -4.06 -10.19 -8.43
C PHE A 43 -4.99 -9.01 -8.09
N PRO A 44 -5.72 -8.45 -9.08
CA PRO A 44 -6.71 -7.40 -8.81
C PRO A 44 -7.73 -7.77 -7.73
N GLY A 45 -8.13 -9.04 -7.67
CA GLY A 45 -9.06 -9.57 -6.66
C GLY A 45 -8.53 -9.52 -5.21
N ASP A 46 -7.21 -9.47 -5.02
CA ASP A 46 -6.60 -9.44 -3.67
C ASP A 46 -6.84 -8.11 -2.96
N ALA A 47 -7.17 -7.04 -3.68
CA ALA A 47 -7.42 -5.72 -3.10
C ALA A 47 -8.51 -5.74 -2.03
N LYS A 48 -9.54 -6.60 -2.21
CA LYS A 48 -10.60 -6.77 -1.21
C LYS A 48 -10.07 -7.41 0.07
N LEU A 49 -9.26 -8.45 -0.05
CA LEU A 49 -8.66 -9.15 1.11
C LEU A 49 -7.70 -8.22 1.86
N LEU A 50 -6.91 -7.43 1.14
CA LEU A 50 -6.03 -6.43 1.73
C LEU A 50 -6.80 -5.34 2.49
N GLU A 51 -7.95 -4.89 1.97
CA GLU A 51 -8.80 -3.92 2.68
C GLU A 51 -9.42 -4.54 3.94
N GLU A 52 -9.84 -5.81 3.89
CA GLU A 52 -10.33 -6.55 5.07
C GLU A 52 -9.22 -6.67 6.15
N ASP A 53 -7.98 -6.98 5.75
CA ASP A 53 -6.83 -7.01 6.66
C ASP A 53 -6.51 -5.63 7.26
N LEU A 54 -6.60 -4.56 6.46
CA LEU A 54 -6.39 -3.19 6.93
C LEU A 54 -7.48 -2.77 7.92
N GLU A 55 -8.74 -3.15 7.68
CA GLU A 55 -9.85 -2.85 8.59
C GLU A 55 -9.69 -3.58 9.92
N ALA A 56 -9.26 -4.85 9.90
CA ALA A 56 -8.94 -5.59 11.12
C ALA A 56 -7.80 -4.92 11.91
N LEU A 57 -6.74 -4.48 11.24
CA LEU A 57 -5.65 -3.73 11.87
C LEU A 57 -6.14 -2.41 12.46
N LYS A 58 -7.02 -1.70 11.76
CA LYS A 58 -7.59 -0.43 12.19
C LYS A 58 -8.41 -0.59 13.46
N GLU A 59 -9.35 -1.54 13.49
CA GLU A 59 -10.19 -1.79 14.65
C GLU A 59 -9.38 -2.33 15.84
N PHE A 60 -8.28 -3.06 15.61
CA PHE A 60 -7.35 -3.45 16.67
C PHE A 60 -6.75 -2.24 17.40
N PHE A 61 -6.30 -1.21 16.68
CA PHE A 61 -5.72 -0.02 17.30
C PHE A 61 -6.76 0.95 17.87
N ILE A 62 -8.01 0.93 17.38
CA ILE A 62 -9.14 1.66 17.96
C ILE A 62 -9.64 0.97 19.23
N SER A 63 -9.61 -0.36 19.26
CA SER A 63 -9.99 -1.21 20.39
C SER A 63 -11.33 -0.83 21.03
N GLY A 64 -12.39 -0.67 20.22
CA GLY A 64 -13.73 -0.34 20.73
C GLY A 64 -13.87 1.06 21.38
N GLY A 65 -12.85 1.92 21.28
CA GLY A 65 -12.79 3.23 21.92
C GLY A 65 -11.77 3.31 23.06
N ASP A 66 -11.25 2.18 23.54
CA ASP A 66 -10.23 2.11 24.60
C ASP A 66 -8.80 2.30 24.06
N GLY A 67 -8.64 2.30 22.73
CA GLY A 67 -7.37 2.51 22.04
C GLY A 67 -7.17 3.95 21.56
N LEU A 68 -6.59 4.10 20.37
CA LEU A 68 -6.37 5.41 19.75
C LEU A 68 -7.68 6.04 19.27
N PRO A 69 -7.79 7.38 19.26
CA PRO A 69 -8.95 8.06 18.68
C PRO A 69 -9.14 7.69 17.21
N ARG A 70 -10.38 7.37 16.80
CA ARG A 70 -10.70 6.94 15.42
C ARG A 70 -10.12 7.87 14.34
N GLY A 71 -10.22 9.18 14.52
CA GLY A 71 -9.68 10.15 13.57
C GLY A 71 -8.15 10.10 13.43
N VAL A 72 -7.42 9.76 14.49
CA VAL A 72 -5.97 9.56 14.44
C VAL A 72 -5.65 8.33 13.59
N VAL A 73 -6.34 7.21 13.85
CA VAL A 73 -6.12 5.96 13.11
C VAL A 73 -6.48 6.12 11.64
N GLU A 74 -7.65 6.71 11.31
CA GLU A 74 -8.09 6.94 9.93
C GLU A 74 -7.10 7.79 9.13
N ASN A 75 -6.49 8.80 9.77
CA ASN A 75 -5.46 9.61 9.13
C ASN A 75 -4.18 8.80 8.84
N GLN A 76 -3.76 7.91 9.73
CA GLN A 76 -2.57 7.07 9.53
C GLN A 76 -2.77 6.04 8.42
N VAL A 77 -3.94 5.39 8.36
CA VAL A 77 -4.22 4.33 7.37
C VAL A 77 -4.47 4.87 5.96
N ALA A 78 -4.77 6.16 5.80
CA ALA A 78 -5.16 6.77 4.52
C ALA A 78 -4.18 6.48 3.37
N ARG A 79 -2.86 6.52 3.64
CA ARG A 79 -1.83 6.20 2.65
C ARG A 79 -1.86 4.73 2.24
N VAL A 80 -2.01 3.82 3.20
CA VAL A 80 -2.06 2.37 2.93
C VAL A 80 -3.32 2.02 2.15
N ARG A 81 -4.46 2.59 2.53
CA ARG A 81 -5.75 2.43 1.83
C ARG A 81 -5.67 2.88 0.38
N LEU A 82 -4.98 3.99 0.10
CA LEU A 82 -4.75 4.43 -1.29
C LEU A 82 -3.96 3.38 -2.08
N VAL A 83 -2.89 2.81 -1.51
CA VAL A 83 -2.10 1.76 -2.15
C VAL A 83 -2.92 0.49 -2.38
N ILE A 84 -3.70 0.06 -1.40
CA ILE A 84 -4.60 -1.09 -1.53
C ILE A 84 -5.63 -0.86 -2.64
N LYS A 85 -6.20 0.35 -2.73
CA LYS A 85 -7.11 0.70 -3.83
C LYS A 85 -6.42 0.58 -5.19
N LEU A 86 -5.15 0.97 -5.31
CA LEU A 86 -4.36 0.81 -6.54
C LEU A 86 -4.20 -0.68 -6.94
N HIS A 87 -4.15 -1.60 -5.98
CA HIS A 87 -4.16 -3.03 -6.29
C HIS A 87 -5.47 -3.48 -6.97
N GLY A 88 -6.59 -2.78 -6.77
CA GLY A 88 -7.89 -3.14 -7.35
C GLY A 88 -8.12 -2.65 -8.79
N TYR A 89 -7.29 -1.76 -9.32
CA TYR A 89 -7.45 -1.27 -10.70
C TYR A 89 -6.96 -2.27 -11.74
N GLU A 90 -7.52 -2.15 -12.93
CA GLU A 90 -7.05 -2.90 -14.09
C GLU A 90 -5.62 -2.49 -14.47
N THR A 91 -4.85 -3.46 -14.96
CA THR A 91 -3.44 -3.26 -15.30
C THR A 91 -3.24 -2.17 -16.36
N ARG A 92 -4.19 -2.03 -17.29
CA ARG A 92 -4.17 -0.95 -18.29
C ARG A 92 -4.27 0.43 -17.67
N GLU A 93 -5.16 0.62 -16.71
CA GLU A 93 -5.36 1.91 -16.03
C GLU A 93 -4.08 2.31 -15.27
N LEU A 94 -3.43 1.35 -14.61
CA LEU A 94 -2.16 1.59 -13.91
C LEU A 94 -1.01 1.93 -14.85
N ILE A 95 -0.95 1.31 -16.03
CA ILE A 95 0.05 1.60 -17.05
C ILE A 95 -0.16 3.01 -17.63
N GLU A 96 -1.40 3.37 -17.94
CA GLU A 96 -1.75 4.71 -18.42
C GLU A 96 -1.36 5.76 -17.38
N ASP A 97 -1.75 5.55 -16.12
CA ASP A 97 -1.42 6.47 -15.03
C ASP A 97 0.09 6.58 -14.81
N LEU A 98 0.82 5.47 -14.90
CA LEU A 98 2.28 5.46 -14.81
C LEU A 98 2.91 6.29 -15.92
N LYS A 99 2.47 6.14 -17.18
CA LYS A 99 2.99 6.91 -18.31
C LYS A 99 2.77 8.41 -18.13
N SER A 100 1.57 8.80 -17.70
CA SER A 100 1.27 10.21 -17.40
C SER A 100 2.14 10.72 -16.23
N ALA A 101 2.22 9.98 -15.12
CA ALA A 101 2.96 10.37 -13.92
C ALA A 101 4.50 10.38 -14.09
N SER A 102 5.02 9.61 -15.04
CA SER A 102 6.47 9.55 -15.36
C SER A 102 6.89 10.52 -16.47
N GLY A 103 5.97 11.27 -17.06
CA GLY A 103 6.25 12.16 -18.17
C GLY A 103 6.68 11.43 -19.45
N LEU A 104 6.36 10.13 -19.56
CA LEU A 104 6.60 9.35 -20.78
C LEU A 104 5.69 9.79 -21.94
N GLU A 105 4.60 10.50 -21.63
CA GLU A 105 3.73 11.14 -22.61
C GLU A 105 4.04 12.63 -22.75
N MET A 106 4.05 13.13 -23.99
CA MET A 106 4.35 14.53 -24.37
C MET A 106 3.40 15.57 -23.75
N GLN A 107 2.25 15.13 -23.21
CA GLN A 107 1.33 15.97 -22.43
C GLN A 107 1.42 15.55 -20.95
N GLY A 108 2.46 16.01 -20.25
CA GLY A 108 2.68 15.73 -18.84
C GLY A 108 1.53 16.24 -17.97
N GLY A 109 0.60 15.35 -17.62
CA GLY A 109 -0.47 15.58 -16.66
C GLY A 109 -0.22 14.85 -15.35
N LYS A 110 -0.84 15.32 -14.26
CA LYS A 110 -0.94 14.50 -13.03
C LYS A 110 -1.78 13.26 -13.35
N GLY A 111 -1.29 12.08 -12.96
CA GLY A 111 -2.05 10.83 -13.02
C GLY A 111 -3.42 10.99 -12.35
N LYS A 112 -4.44 10.40 -12.95
CA LYS A 112 -5.82 10.39 -12.47
C LYS A 112 -5.98 9.59 -11.16
N LEU A 113 -5.10 8.62 -10.92
CA LEU A 113 -5.17 7.75 -9.73
C LEU A 113 -4.53 8.39 -8.48
N GLY A 114 -3.89 9.55 -8.62
CA GLY A 114 -3.31 10.30 -7.50
C GLY A 114 -2.08 9.65 -6.88
N ALA A 115 -1.47 8.68 -7.56
CA ALA A 115 -0.27 7.98 -7.13
C ALA A 115 0.97 8.51 -7.86
N ASP A 116 2.13 8.46 -7.19
CA ASP A 116 3.40 8.76 -7.84
C ASP A 116 3.86 7.59 -8.73
N SER A 117 4.73 7.88 -9.70
CA SER A 117 5.25 6.89 -10.65
C SER A 117 6.02 5.75 -9.98
N LYS A 118 6.67 5.96 -8.83
CA LYS A 118 7.39 4.88 -8.12
C LYS A 118 6.41 3.90 -7.49
N THR A 119 5.32 4.40 -6.90
CA THR A 119 4.26 3.56 -6.32
C THR A 119 3.60 2.70 -7.41
N LEU A 120 3.20 3.31 -8.53
CA LEU A 120 2.59 2.60 -9.66
C LEU A 120 3.52 1.54 -10.25
N LEU A 121 4.80 1.89 -10.43
CA LEU A 121 5.81 0.96 -10.92
C LEU A 121 5.97 -0.26 -9.99
N ARG A 122 6.04 -0.06 -8.67
CA ARG A 122 6.18 -1.15 -7.68
C ARG A 122 4.96 -2.08 -7.69
N ILE A 123 3.76 -1.50 -7.77
CA ILE A 123 2.52 -2.29 -7.89
C ILE A 123 2.55 -3.14 -9.16
N LEU A 124 2.94 -2.57 -10.31
CA LEU A 124 3.07 -3.32 -11.56
C LEU A 124 4.13 -4.42 -11.47
N CYS A 125 5.24 -4.20 -10.75
CA CYS A 125 6.28 -5.21 -10.54
C CYS A 125 5.77 -6.42 -9.74
N HIS A 126 4.82 -6.24 -8.84
CA HIS A 126 4.21 -7.31 -8.04
C HIS A 126 2.88 -7.82 -8.62
N ARG A 127 2.48 -7.37 -9.81
CA ARG A 127 1.24 -7.77 -10.48
C ARG A 127 1.39 -9.14 -11.15
N SER A 128 0.51 -10.09 -10.82
CA SER A 128 0.49 -11.44 -11.37
C SER A 128 -0.23 -11.52 -12.72
N ASP A 129 0.19 -10.73 -13.70
CA ASP A 129 -0.35 -10.84 -15.06
C ASP A 129 0.69 -10.61 -16.16
N SER A 130 0.36 -11.08 -17.36
CA SER A 130 1.25 -11.02 -18.51
C SER A 130 1.36 -9.61 -19.11
N GLU A 131 0.33 -8.77 -18.96
CA GLU A 131 0.28 -7.42 -19.53
C GLU A 131 1.26 -6.48 -18.81
N ALA A 132 1.26 -6.48 -17.48
CA ALA A 132 2.22 -5.79 -16.64
C ALA A 132 3.64 -6.27 -16.95
N SER A 133 3.86 -7.58 -17.00
CA SER A 133 5.19 -8.15 -17.30
C SER A 133 5.72 -7.73 -18.67
N GLN A 134 4.87 -7.77 -19.71
CA GLN A 134 5.24 -7.36 -21.06
C GLN A 134 5.53 -5.86 -21.14
N PHE A 135 4.70 -5.03 -20.52
CA PHE A 135 4.91 -3.59 -20.45
C PHE A 135 6.24 -3.27 -19.77
N LEU A 136 6.48 -3.80 -18.57
CA LEU A 136 7.70 -3.52 -17.80
C LEU A 136 8.96 -3.95 -18.57
N LYS A 137 8.94 -5.14 -19.18
CA LYS A 137 10.07 -5.62 -20.00
C LYS A 137 10.36 -4.71 -21.18
N LYS A 138 9.31 -4.26 -21.88
CA LYS A 138 9.44 -3.35 -23.03
C LYS A 138 9.92 -1.97 -22.60
N GLN A 139 9.30 -1.40 -21.58
CA GLN A 139 9.53 -0.03 -21.12
C GLN A 139 10.94 0.14 -20.53
N TYR A 140 11.39 -0.82 -19.73
CA TYR A 140 12.67 -0.75 -19.02
C TYR A 140 13.76 -1.62 -19.65
N LYS A 141 13.51 -2.18 -20.84
CA LYS A 141 14.47 -3.03 -21.59
C LYS A 141 15.01 -4.19 -20.75
N ILE A 142 14.16 -4.79 -19.91
CA ILE A 142 14.55 -5.89 -19.03
C ILE A 142 14.71 -7.15 -19.90
N PRO A 143 15.85 -7.86 -19.81
CA PRO A 143 16.07 -9.09 -20.55
C PRO A 143 15.04 -10.17 -20.16
N LYS A 144 14.80 -11.12 -21.05
CA LYS A 144 14.00 -12.31 -20.69
C LYS A 144 14.71 -13.06 -19.58
N SER A 145 13.95 -13.55 -18.60
CA SER A 145 14.52 -14.41 -17.56
C SER A 145 15.10 -15.66 -18.23
N SER A 146 16.38 -15.92 -17.98
CA SER A 146 16.98 -17.22 -18.27
C SER A 146 16.26 -18.25 -17.39
N ALA A 147 15.75 -19.32 -17.99
CA ALA A 147 15.17 -20.44 -17.27
C ALA A 147 16.28 -21.33 -16.67
#